data_AF-X1DEX0-F1
#
_entry.id   AF-X1DEX0-F1
#
_cell.length_a   1.000
_cell.length_b   1.000
_cell.length_c   1.000
_cell.angle_alpha   90.00
_cell.angle_beta   90.00
_cell.angle_gamma   90.00
#
_symmetry.space_group_name_H-M   'P 1'
#
loop_
_entity.id
_entity.type
_entity.pdbx_description
1 polymer ?
#
loop_
_entity_poly.entity_id
_entity_poly.type
_entity_poly.pdbx_seq_one_letter_code
_entity_poly.pdbx_strand_id
1 'polypeptide(L)'
;TPQTRIIHRICAYAFGIVLVLYFITYPKASLAFIKEAFTWKKEDIGWVKAATDYYTGGDESKMPPQGHINPGQNLWQLITIVCGVIFFVTGAILCFAKGAVSPGVFQWSLFTHALAFIIGGCMFIVHALLGTVHPRMSESLRSMITGKVSEEYAK
;
A
#
# COMPACT_ATOMS: atom_id res chain seq x y z
N THR A 1 -7.05 -15.52 20.97
CA THR A 1 -6.97 -16.88 21.55
C THR A 1 -5.70 -17.57 21.04
N PRO A 2 -5.28 -18.74 21.55
CA PRO A 2 -4.17 -19.49 20.97
C PRO A 2 -4.37 -19.80 19.48
N GLN A 3 -5.61 -20.08 19.08
CA GLN A 3 -6.01 -20.32 17.69
C GLN A 3 -5.75 -19.11 16.79
N THR A 4 -6.13 -17.89 17.21
CA THR A 4 -5.92 -16.68 16.40
C THR A 4 -4.44 -16.38 16.16
N ARG A 5 -3.56 -16.71 17.13
CA ARG A 5 -2.10 -16.53 16.98
C ARG A 5 -1.52 -17.49 15.94
N ILE A 6 -1.98 -18.74 15.92
CA ILE A 6 -1.54 -19.74 14.95
C ILE A 6 -1.99 -19.34 13.55
N ILE A 7 -3.27 -18.99 13.38
CA ILE A 7 -3.81 -18.55 12.09
C ILE A 7 -3.05 -17.34 11.56
N HIS A 8 -2.85 -16.31 12.39
CA HIS A 8 -2.11 -15.11 12.02
C HIS A 8 -0.70 -15.44 11.50
N ARG A 9 0.05 -16.33 12.19
CA ARG A 9 1.40 -16.73 11.77
C ARG A 9 1.40 -17.48 10.45
N ILE A 10 0.49 -18.43 10.26
CA ILE A 10 0.37 -19.17 9.00
C ILE A 10 0.10 -18.21 7.84
N CYS A 11 -0.86 -17.30 8.00
CA CYS A 11 -1.15 -16.28 7.00
C CYS A 11 0.04 -15.36 6.74
N ALA A 12 0.75 -14.94 7.80
CA ALA A 12 1.92 -14.08 7.67
C ALA A 12 3.07 -14.77 6.90
N TYR A 13 3.34 -16.05 7.18
CA TYR A 13 4.36 -16.81 6.47
C TYR A 13 3.98 -17.03 5.00
N ALA A 14 2.74 -17.43 4.73
CA ALA A 14 2.25 -17.59 3.36
C ALA A 14 2.36 -16.28 2.57
N PHE A 15 1.92 -15.16 3.15
CA PHE A 15 2.00 -13.84 2.53
C PHE A 15 3.46 -13.43 2.27
N GLY A 16 4.34 -13.59 3.26
CA GLY A 16 5.76 -13.28 3.11
C GLY A 16 6.45 -14.10 2.02
N ILE A 17 6.16 -15.41 1.95
CA ILE A 17 6.69 -16.30 0.91
C ILE A 17 6.23 -15.85 -0.48
N VAL A 18 4.94 -15.55 -0.65
CA VAL A 18 4.40 -15.08 -1.94
C VAL A 18 5.06 -13.79 -2.38
N LEU A 19 5.27 -12.83 -1.48
CA LEU A 19 5.96 -11.58 -1.80
C LEU A 19 7.41 -11.79 -2.20
N VAL A 20 8.15 -12.65 -1.47
CA VAL A 20 9.54 -12.97 -1.81
C VAL A 20 9.63 -13.67 -3.17
N LEU A 21 8.75 -14.64 -3.42
CA LEU A 21 8.68 -15.32 -4.72
C LEU A 21 8.34 -14.35 -5.86
N TYR A 22 7.41 -13.42 -5.63
CA TYR A 22 7.07 -12.39 -6.62
C TYR A 22 8.28 -11.51 -6.93
N PHE A 23 9.00 -11.04 -5.92
CA PHE A 23 10.20 -10.22 -6.10
C PHE A 23 11.30 -10.95 -6.87
N ILE A 24 11.52 -12.23 -6.58
CA ILE A 24 12.51 -13.07 -7.28
C ILE A 24 12.09 -13.34 -8.73
N THR A 25 10.80 -13.57 -8.98
CA THR A 25 10.27 -13.91 -10.31
C THR A 25 10.18 -12.67 -11.22
N TYR A 26 9.84 -11.51 -10.66
CA TYR A 26 9.60 -10.26 -11.40
C TYR A 26 10.45 -9.07 -10.90
N PRO A 27 11.79 -9.22 -10.80
CA PRO A 27 12.64 -8.23 -10.13
C PRO A 27 12.59 -6.86 -10.79
N LYS A 28 12.53 -6.79 -12.12
CA LYS A 28 12.44 -5.51 -12.85
C LYS A 28 11.15 -4.76 -12.52
N ALA A 29 10.02 -5.47 -12.49
CA ALA A 29 8.73 -4.87 -12.16
C ALA A 29 8.68 -4.44 -10.69
N SER A 30 9.17 -5.28 -9.77
CA SER A 30 9.24 -4.94 -8.35
C SER A 30 10.14 -3.73 -8.08
N LEU A 31 11.30 -3.64 -8.72
CA LEU A 31 12.20 -2.49 -8.59
C LEU A 31 11.62 -1.23 -9.23
N ALA A 32 10.91 -1.34 -10.35
CA ALA A 32 10.20 -0.22 -10.95
C ALA A 32 9.09 0.30 -10.03
N PHE A 33 8.30 -0.59 -9.43
CA PHE A 33 7.26 -0.26 -8.45
C PHE A 33 7.85 0.45 -7.23
N ILE A 34 8.94 -0.08 -6.65
CA ILE A 34 9.63 0.58 -5.53
C ILE A 34 10.15 1.96 -5.97
N LYS A 35 10.78 2.06 -7.14
CA LYS A 35 11.30 3.35 -7.61
C LYS A 35 10.19 4.38 -7.80
N GLU A 36 9.06 3.98 -8.39
CA GLU A 36 7.90 4.86 -8.61
C GLU A 36 7.37 5.39 -7.27
N ALA A 37 7.24 4.51 -6.26
CA ALA A 37 6.78 4.86 -4.90
C ALA A 37 7.64 5.93 -4.18
N PHE A 38 8.93 6.00 -4.49
CA PHE A 38 9.87 6.97 -3.90
C PHE A 38 10.16 8.16 -4.83
N THR A 39 9.55 8.22 -6.01
CA THR A 39 9.74 9.32 -6.97
C THR A 39 8.60 10.32 -6.84
N TRP A 40 8.91 11.52 -6.36
CA TRP A 40 7.96 12.61 -6.15
C TRP A 40 8.42 13.85 -6.91
N LYS A 41 7.47 14.57 -7.51
CA LYS A 41 7.73 15.78 -8.29
C LYS A 41 7.10 17.00 -7.65
N LYS A 42 7.56 18.19 -8.01
CA LYS A 42 6.99 19.44 -7.46
C LYS A 42 5.55 19.64 -7.89
N GLU A 43 5.20 19.13 -9.06
CA GLU A 43 3.87 19.18 -9.66
C GLU A 43 2.84 18.39 -8.83
N ASP A 44 3.28 17.40 -8.05
CA ASP A 44 2.42 16.60 -7.16
C ASP A 44 1.76 17.46 -6.06
N ILE A 45 2.37 18.60 -5.72
CA ILE A 45 1.76 19.57 -4.78
C ILE A 45 0.47 20.15 -5.37
N GLY A 46 0.42 20.36 -6.70
CA GLY A 46 -0.79 20.81 -7.38
C GLY A 46 -1.91 19.78 -7.25
N TRP A 47 -1.58 18.49 -7.38
CA TRP A 47 -2.54 17.41 -7.18
C TRP A 47 -3.09 17.40 -5.76
N VAL A 48 -2.23 17.49 -4.74
CA VAL A 48 -2.65 17.48 -3.33
C VAL A 48 -3.62 18.63 -3.04
N LYS A 49 -3.36 19.82 -3.59
CA LYS A 49 -4.25 20.98 -3.44
C LYS A 49 -5.62 20.79 -4.10
N ALA A 50 -5.67 20.07 -5.22
CA ALA A 50 -6.90 19.79 -5.97
C ALA A 50 -7.63 18.52 -5.50
N ALA A 51 -6.95 17.62 -4.79
CA ALA A 51 -7.44 16.29 -4.45
C ALA A 51 -8.76 16.31 -3.70
N THR A 52 -8.89 17.15 -2.67
CA THR A 52 -10.13 17.22 -1.89
C THR A 52 -11.32 17.59 -2.75
N ASP A 53 -11.24 18.67 -3.54
CA ASP A 53 -12.32 19.09 -4.46
C ASP A 53 -12.68 17.96 -5.43
N TYR A 54 -11.66 17.33 -6.02
CA TYR A 54 -11.83 16.22 -6.96
C TYR A 54 -12.56 15.01 -6.38
N TYR A 55 -12.16 14.56 -5.19
CA TYR A 55 -12.78 13.41 -4.53
C TYR A 55 -14.18 13.71 -3.96
N THR A 56 -14.55 14.98 -3.83
CA THR A 56 -15.88 15.38 -3.35
C THR A 56 -16.81 15.86 -4.47
N GLY A 57 -16.49 15.56 -5.73
CA GLY A 57 -17.34 15.86 -6.88
C GLY A 57 -17.12 17.21 -7.55
N GLY A 58 -16.06 17.93 -7.18
CA GLY A 58 -15.65 19.20 -7.80
C GLY A 58 -15.17 19.04 -9.25
N ASP A 59 -15.03 20.15 -9.96
CA ASP A 59 -14.70 20.17 -11.39
C ASP A 59 -13.37 19.45 -11.70
N GLU A 60 -13.45 18.40 -12.52
CA GLU A 60 -12.30 17.58 -12.92
C GLU A 60 -11.27 18.35 -13.75
N SER A 61 -11.68 19.39 -14.48
CA SER A 61 -10.77 20.21 -15.28
C SER A 61 -9.73 20.98 -14.44
N LYS A 62 -9.96 21.10 -13.12
CA LYS A 62 -9.02 21.70 -12.16
C LYS A 62 -7.91 20.75 -11.72
N MET A 63 -8.04 19.45 -11.99
CA MET A 63 -7.02 18.47 -11.65
C MET A 63 -5.83 18.61 -12.62
N PRO A 64 -4.59 18.81 -12.13
CA PRO A 64 -3.43 18.85 -13.02
C PRO A 64 -3.25 17.51 -13.76
N PRO A 65 -2.53 17.51 -14.90
CA PRO A 65 -2.22 16.29 -15.64
C PRO A 65 -1.57 15.21 -14.76
N GLN A 66 -2.05 13.98 -14.88
CA GLN A 66 -1.57 12.83 -14.10
C GLN A 66 -0.64 11.96 -14.95
N GLY A 67 0.33 11.32 -14.29
CA GLY A 67 1.20 10.34 -14.93
C GLY A 67 0.52 8.97 -15.07
N HIS A 68 1.35 7.93 -15.20
CA HIS A 68 0.90 6.54 -15.16
C HIS A 68 0.07 6.24 -13.90
N ILE A 69 0.48 6.79 -12.76
CA ILE A 69 -0.28 6.80 -11.51
C ILE A 69 -0.39 8.23 -10.99
N ASN A 70 -1.48 8.53 -10.28
CA ASN A 70 -1.63 9.79 -9.57
C ASN A 70 -0.87 9.78 -8.22
N PRO A 71 -0.55 10.96 -7.64
CA PRO A 71 0.12 11.05 -6.34
C PRO A 71 -0.59 10.33 -5.19
N GLY A 72 -1.92 10.21 -5.22
CA GLY A 72 -2.68 9.43 -4.22
C GLY A 72 -2.39 7.92 -4.30
N GLN A 73 -2.30 7.37 -5.51
CA GLN A 73 -1.88 5.99 -5.74
C GLN A 73 -0.39 5.80 -5.42
N ASN A 74 0.45 6.77 -5.74
CA ASN A 74 1.87 6.76 -5.34
C ASN A 74 2.01 6.71 -3.81
N LEU A 75 1.23 7.52 -3.08
CA LEU A 75 1.20 7.50 -1.61
C LEU A 75 0.77 6.13 -1.08
N TRP A 76 -0.24 5.50 -1.70
CA TRP A 76 -0.64 4.14 -1.35
C TRP A 76 0.53 3.16 -1.52
N GLN A 77 1.20 3.16 -2.67
CA GLN A 77 2.35 2.28 -2.93
C GLN A 77 3.46 2.48 -1.87
N LEU A 78 3.79 3.74 -1.55
CA LEU A 78 4.80 4.07 -0.54
C LEU A 78 4.41 3.51 0.83
N ILE A 79 3.17 3.74 1.27
CA ILE A 79 2.67 3.23 2.56
C ILE A 79 2.68 1.70 2.59
N THR A 80 2.27 1.04 1.51
CA THR A 80 2.30 -0.43 1.41
C THR A 80 3.73 -0.96 1.54
N ILE A 81 4.71 -0.36 0.87
CA ILE A 81 6.12 -0.79 0.94
C ILE A 81 6.66 -0.58 2.35
N VAL A 82 6.51 0.63 2.91
CA VAL A 82 7.06 0.98 4.23
C VAL A 82 6.43 0.12 5.32
N CYS A 83 5.09 0.00 5.34
CA CYS A 83 4.41 -0.85 6.32
C CYS A 83 4.74 -2.33 6.11
N GLY A 84 4.87 -2.79 4.86
CA GLY A 84 5.27 -4.17 4.54
C GLY A 84 6.64 -4.53 5.10
N VAL A 85 7.64 -3.64 4.94
CA VAL A 85 8.98 -3.81 5.53
C VAL A 85 8.90 -3.82 7.05
N ILE A 86 8.16 -2.89 7.67
CA ILE A 86 7.99 -2.84 9.13
C ILE A 86 7.36 -4.16 9.61
N PHE A 87 6.29 -4.63 8.99
CA PHE A 87 5.66 -5.90 9.36
C PHE A 87 6.59 -7.09 9.24
N PHE A 88 7.38 -7.16 8.16
CA PHE A 88 8.31 -8.26 7.95
C PHE A 88 9.39 -8.30 9.04
N VAL A 89 10.03 -7.16 9.30
CA VAL A 89 11.12 -7.06 10.29
C VAL A 89 10.59 -7.29 11.71
N THR A 90 9.57 -6.54 12.11
CA THR A 90 9.01 -6.63 13.47
C THR A 90 8.32 -7.99 13.70
N GLY A 91 7.62 -8.53 12.70
CA GLY A 91 7.01 -9.85 12.76
C GLY A 91 8.04 -10.97 12.94
N ALA A 92 9.19 -10.88 12.26
CA ALA A 92 10.29 -11.82 12.44
C ALA A 92 10.87 -11.75 13.87
N ILE A 93 11.09 -10.55 14.42
CA ILE A 93 11.55 -10.36 15.81
C ILE A 93 10.55 -10.98 16.79
N LEU A 94 9.25 -10.68 16.63
CA LEU A 94 8.20 -11.16 17.52
C LEU A 94 7.98 -12.68 17.44
N CYS A 95 8.25 -13.30 16.29
CA CYS A 95 8.11 -14.75 16.10
C CYS A 95 9.33 -15.53 16.58
N PHE A 96 10.54 -15.07 16.25
CA PHE A 96 11.75 -15.88 16.35
C PHE A 96 12.76 -15.39 17.38
N ALA A 97 12.69 -14.12 17.79
CA ALA A 97 13.72 -13.52 18.64
C ALA A 97 13.26 -13.30 20.11
N LYS A 98 12.12 -13.89 20.52
CA LYS A 98 11.63 -13.79 21.89
C LYS A 98 12.65 -14.38 22.87
N GLY A 99 13.16 -13.56 23.79
CA GLY A 99 14.21 -13.94 24.74
C GLY A 99 15.64 -13.83 24.21
N ALA A 100 15.82 -13.62 22.90
CA ALA A 100 17.12 -13.39 22.27
C ALA A 100 17.45 -11.90 22.13
N VAL A 101 16.43 -11.02 22.07
CA VAL A 101 16.60 -9.56 22.06
C VAL A 101 16.25 -8.95 23.41
N SER A 102 16.74 -7.72 23.66
CA SER A 102 16.41 -7.00 24.88
C SER A 102 14.91 -6.75 25.00
N PRO A 103 14.36 -6.64 26.23
CA PRO A 103 12.94 -6.32 26.44
C PRO A 103 12.50 -5.05 25.70
N GLY A 104 13.37 -4.03 25.64
CA GLY A 104 13.09 -2.80 24.91
C GLY A 104 12.89 -3.01 23.41
N VAL A 105 13.76 -3.80 22.76
CA VAL A 105 13.63 -4.12 21.33
C VAL A 105 12.33 -4.89 21.06
N PHE A 106 12.00 -5.85 21.93
CA PHE A 106 10.76 -6.62 21.78
C PHE A 106 9.51 -5.74 21.91
N GLN A 107 9.48 -4.83 22.89
CA GLN A 107 8.35 -3.91 23.10
C GLN A 107 8.20 -2.91 21.96
N TRP A 108 9.30 -2.32 21.48
CA TRP A 108 9.26 -1.43 20.32
C TRP A 108 8.85 -2.15 19.05
N SER A 109 9.26 -3.42 18.87
CA SER A 109 8.79 -4.25 17.75
C SER A 109 7.28 -4.48 17.82
N LEU A 110 6.74 -4.75 19.00
CA LEU A 110 5.29 -4.90 19.20
C LEU A 110 4.54 -3.60 18.88
N PHE A 111 5.01 -2.48 19.42
CA PHE A 111 4.39 -1.17 19.20
C PHE A 111 4.40 -0.77 17.72
N THR A 112 5.56 -0.86 17.06
CA THR A 112 5.73 -0.47 15.66
C THR A 112 4.96 -1.40 14.71
N HIS A 113 4.87 -2.70 15.01
CA HIS A 113 4.03 -3.64 14.27
C HIS A 113 2.55 -3.24 14.33
N ALA A 114 2.06 -2.89 15.52
CA ALA A 114 0.68 -2.43 15.71
C ALA A 114 0.42 -1.08 15.01
N LEU A 115 1.39 -0.16 15.07
CA LEU A 115 1.28 1.13 14.41
C LEU A 115 1.22 0.99 12.88
N ALA A 116 2.06 0.12 12.30
CA ALA A 116 2.02 -0.20 10.87
C ALA A 116 0.67 -0.81 10.45
N PHE A 117 0.05 -1.63 11.32
CA PHE A 117 -1.32 -2.12 11.09
C PHE A 117 -2.36 -1.03 11.04
N ILE A 118 -2.30 -0.06 11.94
CA ILE A 118 -3.24 1.06 11.94
C ILE A 118 -3.04 1.91 10.69
N ILE A 119 -1.81 2.34 10.41
CA ILE A 119 -1.50 3.22 9.26
C ILE A 119 -1.83 2.53 7.94
N GLY A 120 -1.32 1.31 7.73
CA GLY A 120 -1.56 0.54 6.51
C GLY A 120 -3.03 0.15 6.36
N GLY A 121 -3.71 -0.21 7.45
CA GLY A 121 -5.13 -0.55 7.46
C GLY A 121 -6.02 0.64 7.09
N CYS A 122 -5.77 1.82 7.66
CA CYS A 122 -6.49 3.05 7.30
C CYS A 122 -6.32 3.39 5.82
N MET A 123 -5.08 3.33 5.30
CA MET A 123 -4.84 3.62 3.90
C MET A 123 -5.44 2.55 2.98
N PHE A 124 -5.43 1.28 3.38
CA PHE A 124 -6.09 0.20 2.64
C PHE A 124 -7.59 0.45 2.51
N ILE A 125 -8.26 0.91 3.57
CA ILE A 125 -9.68 1.25 3.53
C ILE A 125 -9.93 2.38 2.51
N VAL A 126 -9.12 3.45 2.55
CA VAL A 126 -9.22 4.55 1.58
C VAL A 126 -9.02 4.02 0.15
N HIS A 127 -7.96 3.26 -0.09
CA HIS A 127 -7.64 2.70 -1.41
C HIS A 127 -8.76 1.77 -1.92
N ALA A 128 -9.27 0.89 -1.07
CA ALA A 128 -10.36 -0.02 -1.41
C ALA A 128 -11.65 0.75 -1.74
N LEU A 129 -12.04 1.74 -0.93
CA LEU A 129 -13.23 2.54 -1.20
C LEU A 129 -13.12 3.32 -2.50
N LEU A 130 -11.95 3.92 -2.77
CA LEU A 130 -11.69 4.62 -4.02
C LEU A 130 -11.74 3.66 -5.22
N GLY A 131 -11.06 2.51 -5.15
CA GLY A 131 -10.99 1.58 -6.26
C GLY A 131 -12.28 0.79 -6.55
N THR A 132 -13.24 0.76 -5.61
CA THR A 132 -14.45 -0.07 -5.73
C THR A 132 -15.77 0.70 -5.71
N VAL A 133 -15.85 1.82 -5.00
CA VAL A 133 -17.11 2.55 -4.77
C VAL A 133 -17.09 3.93 -5.40
N HIS A 134 -15.95 4.62 -5.43
CA HIS A 134 -15.90 6.01 -5.85
C HIS A 134 -16.30 6.16 -7.34
N PRO A 135 -17.26 7.05 -7.68
CA PRO A 135 -17.87 7.09 -9.01
C PRO A 135 -16.86 7.41 -10.12
N ARG A 136 -15.84 8.22 -9.83
CA ARG A 136 -14.76 8.56 -10.79
C ARG A 136 -13.72 7.47 -10.99
N MET A 137 -13.78 6.39 -10.22
CA MET A 137 -12.78 5.30 -10.23
C MET A 137 -13.43 3.95 -10.51
N SER A 138 -14.62 3.98 -11.11
CA SER A 138 -15.48 2.81 -11.33
C SER A 138 -14.82 1.69 -12.14
N GLU A 139 -13.87 2.02 -13.02
CA GLU A 139 -13.12 1.02 -13.79
C GLU A 139 -11.91 0.42 -13.06
N SER A 140 -11.49 0.97 -11.91
CA SER A 140 -10.25 0.57 -11.23
C SER A 140 -10.24 -0.89 -10.79
N LEU A 141 -11.30 -1.37 -10.13
CA LEU A 141 -11.38 -2.79 -9.73
C LEU A 141 -11.42 -3.71 -10.96
N ARG A 142 -12.19 -3.33 -11.98
CA ARG A 142 -12.33 -4.11 -13.20
C ARG A 142 -11.01 -4.21 -13.96
N SER A 143 -10.22 -3.14 -13.99
CA SER A 143 -8.92 -3.12 -14.66
C SER A 143 -7.91 -4.02 -13.97
N MET A 144 -7.93 -4.13 -12.64
CA MET A 144 -7.08 -5.08 -11.90
C MET A 144 -7.40 -6.55 -12.23
N ILE A 145 -8.67 -6.87 -12.50
CA ILE A 145 -9.12 -8.24 -12.83
C ILE A 145 -8.90 -8.57 -14.30
N THR A 146 -9.19 -7.61 -15.19
CA THR A 146 -9.23 -7.83 -16.64
C THR A 146 -7.98 -7.36 -17.37
N GLY A 147 -7.15 -6.53 -16.73
CA GLY A 147 -5.98 -5.89 -17.32
C GLY A 147 -6.29 -4.79 -18.34
N LYS A 148 -7.53 -4.26 -18.37
CA LYS A 148 -7.97 -3.29 -19.39
C LYS A 148 -8.74 -2.11 -18.79
N VAL A 149 -8.63 -0.96 -19.41
CA VAL A 149 -9.42 0.27 -19.16
C VAL A 149 -10.00 0.78 -20.48
N SER A 150 -11.12 1.51 -20.42
CA SER A 150 -11.65 2.23 -21.59
C SER A 150 -10.75 3.41 -21.98
N GLU A 151 -10.81 3.83 -23.24
CA GLU A 151 -10.07 5.02 -23.70
C GLU A 151 -10.60 6.29 -23.04
N GLU A 152 -11.90 6.36 -22.75
CA GLU A 152 -12.52 7.46 -22.03
C GLU A 152 -11.97 7.57 -20.60
N TYR A 153 -11.84 6.46 -19.89
CA TYR A 153 -11.27 6.42 -18.54
C TYR A 153 -9.77 6.74 -18.50
N ALA A 154 -9.06 6.53 -19.61
CA ALA A 154 -7.63 6.78 -19.71
C ALA A 154 -7.28 8.24 -20.09
N LYS A 155 -8.26 9.04 -20.50
CA LYS A 155 -8.11 10.45 -20.87
C LYS A 155 -8.27 11.36 -19.65
#